data_AF-A0A8S9J7N4-F1
#
_entry.id   AF-A0A8S9J7N4-F1
#
_cell.length_a   1.000
_cell.length_b   1.000
_cell.length_c   1.000
_cell.angle_alpha   90.00
_cell.angle_beta   90.00
_cell.angle_gamma   90.00
#
_symmetry.space_group_name_H-M   'P 1'
#
loop_
_entity.id
_entity.type
_entity.pdbx_description
1 polymer ?
#
loop_
_entity_poly.entity_id
_entity_poly.type
_entity_poly.pdbx_seq_one_letter_code
_entity_poly.pdbx_strand_id
1 'polypeptide(L)' 'MSNGKYKSAEYRATMDKEKTRMSWPVFVESSPDHEFGPLPELITGDDNAPKFKPFVYKDYKFRQVRQD' A
#
# COMPACT_ATOMS: atom_id res chain seq x y z
N MET A 1 -3.17 -2.48 -7.33
CA MET A 1 -4.00 -3.66 -7.66
C MET A 1 -5.48 -3.33 -7.78
N SER A 2 -6.17 -2.89 -6.72
CA SER A 2 -7.64 -2.70 -6.72
C SER A 2 -8.18 -1.50 -7.53
N ASN A 3 -7.32 -0.79 -8.27
CA ASN A 3 -7.63 0.48 -8.94
C ASN A 3 -8.34 1.53 -8.04
N GLY A 4 -8.08 1.51 -6.73
CA GLY A 4 -8.69 2.43 -5.77
C GLY A 4 -10.02 1.97 -5.18
N LYS A 5 -10.49 0.75 -5.51
CA LYS A 5 -11.67 0.14 -4.87
C LYS A 5 -11.46 -0.13 -3.38
N TYR A 6 -10.24 -0.54 -3.01
CA TYR A 6 -9.81 -0.63 -1.61
C TYR A 6 -8.92 0.56 -1.26
N LYS A 7 -9.16 1.17 -0.11
CA LYS A 7 -8.40 2.32 0.41
C LYS A 7 -7.37 1.83 1.43
N SER A 8 -6.13 2.28 1.29
CA SER A 8 -5.15 2.16 2.36
C SER A 8 -5.61 3.00 3.53
N ALA A 9 -5.66 2.41 4.72
CA ALA A 9 -6.15 3.10 5.88
C ALA A 9 -5.02 3.82 6.62
N GLU A 10 -5.31 5.04 7.05
CA GLU A 10 -4.41 5.87 7.83
C GLU A 10 -4.64 5.59 9.32
N TYR A 11 -3.58 5.21 10.01
CA TYR A 11 -3.63 4.91 11.44
C TYR A 11 -2.46 5.58 12.15
N ARG A 12 -2.68 5.93 13.42
CA ARG A 12 -1.65 6.45 14.31
C ARG A 12 -1.76 5.79 15.67
N ALA A 13 -0.63 5.38 16.24
CA ALA A 13 -0.57 4.99 17.64
C ALA A 13 -0.34 6.23 18.52
N THR A 14 -1.09 6.36 19.60
CA THR A 14 -0.90 7.41 20.61
C THR A 14 -0.21 6.84 21.84
N MET A 15 0.57 7.68 22.53
CA MET A 15 1.25 7.29 23.76
C MET A 15 0.28 7.36 24.95
N ASP A 16 0.33 6.34 25.81
CA ASP A 16 -0.31 6.33 27.12
C ASP A 16 0.78 6.53 28.20
N LYS A 17 0.54 7.40 29.18
CA LYS A 17 1.52 7.76 30.22
C LYS A 17 1.52 6.79 31.40
N GLU A 18 0.44 6.02 31.58
CA GLU A 18 0.21 5.16 32.74
C GLU A 18 0.41 3.69 32.40
N LYS A 19 0.17 3.30 31.15
CA LYS A 19 0.18 1.90 30.71
C LYS A 19 1.12 1.69 29.53
N THR A 20 1.98 0.68 29.66
CA THR A 20 2.80 0.21 28.55
C THR A 20 1.94 -0.57 27.55
N ARG A 21 1.91 -0.11 26.29
CA ARG A 21 1.26 -0.82 25.19
C ARG A 21 2.31 -1.55 24.35
N MET A 22 2.18 -2.87 24.22
CA MET A 22 2.95 -3.69 23.29
C MET A 22 2.05 -4.18 22.15
N SER A 23 2.56 -4.13 20.92
CA SER A 23 1.87 -4.67 19.74
C SER A 23 2.87 -5.34 18.82
N TRP A 24 2.46 -6.47 18.21
CA TRP A 24 3.28 -7.23 17.28
C TRP A 24 2.66 -7.20 15.88
N PRO A 25 3.06 -6.25 15.01
CA PRO A 25 2.51 -6.19 13.66
C PRO A 25 3.11 -7.30 12.79
N VAL A 26 2.27 -7.91 11.97
CA VAL A 26 2.68 -8.83 10.91
C VAL A 26 2.37 -8.16 9.58
N PHE A 27 3.39 -7.98 8.75
CA PHE A 27 3.26 -7.40 7.42
C PHE A 27 3.41 -8.50 6.37
N VAL A 28 2.44 -8.59 5.46
CA VAL A 28 2.53 -9.46 4.29
C VAL A 28 3.07 -8.62 3.13
N GLU A 29 4.28 -8.94 2.71
CA GLU A 29 4.97 -8.24 1.63
C GLU A 29 5.05 -9.13 0.38
N SER A 30 5.18 -8.49 -0.78
CA SER A 30 5.41 -9.19 -2.05
C SER A 30 6.91 -9.27 -2.37
N SER A 31 7.26 -10.02 -3.41
CA SER A 31 8.63 -10.07 -3.92
C SER A 31 9.13 -8.67 -4.33
N PRO A 32 10.40 -8.30 -4.03
CA PRO A 32 10.97 -6.99 -4.37
C PRO A 32 10.88 -6.63 -5.86
N ASP A 33 10.98 -7.62 -6.74
CA ASP A 33 10.94 -7.43 -8.20
C ASP A 33 9.53 -7.55 -8.78
N HIS A 34 8.51 -7.73 -7.93
CA HIS A 34 7.12 -7.79 -8.39
C HIS A 34 6.66 -6.43 -8.92
N GLU A 35 6.05 -6.42 -10.10
CA GLU A 35 5.44 -5.24 -10.68
C GLU A 35 3.99 -5.10 -10.21
N PHE A 36 3.65 -3.96 -9.61
CA PHE A 36 2.32 -3.63 -9.15
C PHE A 36 1.64 -2.63 -10.07
N GLY A 37 0.39 -2.92 -10.45
CA GLY A 37 -0.49 -2.01 -11.17
C GLY A 37 -1.96 -2.28 -10.84
N PRO A 38 -2.91 -1.53 -11.42
CA PRO A 38 -4.31 -1.95 -11.46
C PRO A 38 -4.44 -3.33 -12.13
N LEU A 39 -5.19 -4.26 -11.54
CA LEU A 39 -5.37 -5.60 -12.11
C LEU A 39 -6.21 -5.49 -13.39
N PRO A 40 -5.79 -6.09 -14.52
CA PRO A 40 -6.52 -5.99 -15.79
C PRO A 40 -7.99 -6.43 -15.69
N GLU A 41 -8.25 -7.49 -14.92
CA GLU A 41 -9.59 -8.04 -14.65
C GLU A 41 -10.53 -7.03 -13.95
N LEU A 42 -9.96 -6.04 -13.27
CA LEU A 42 -10.72 -5.01 -12.57
C LEU A 42 -10.88 -3.72 -13.39
N ILE A 43 -10.23 -3.60 -14.56
CA ILE A 43 -10.33 -2.46 -15.46
C ILE A 43 -11.42 -2.78 -16.50
N THR A 44 -12.69 -2.67 -16.11
CA THR A 44 -13.83 -2.98 -16.98
C THR A 44 -14.50 -1.70 -17.48
N GLY A 45 -14.49 -1.51 -18.81
CA GLY A 45 -15.18 -0.40 -19.48
C GLY A 45 -14.53 0.98 -19.31
N ASP A 46 -15.09 1.98 -20.00
CA ASP A 46 -14.54 3.33 -20.07
C ASP A 46 -14.55 4.07 -18.70
N ASP A 47 -15.49 3.71 -17.82
CA ASP A 47 -15.67 4.35 -16.51
C ASP A 47 -14.62 3.96 -15.46
N ASN A 48 -13.82 2.91 -15.72
CA ASN A 48 -12.84 2.40 -14.76
C ASN A 48 -11.43 2.28 -15.34
N ALA A 49 -11.02 3.31 -16.09
CA ALA A 49 -9.66 3.47 -16.58
C ALA A 49 -8.60 3.33 -15.46
N PRO A 50 -7.38 2.87 -15.78
CA PRO A 50 -6.32 2.70 -14.79
C PRO A 50 -5.93 4.04 -14.16
N LYS A 51 -6.16 4.17 -12.84
CA LYS A 51 -5.90 5.39 -12.07
C LYS A 51 -4.44 5.50 -11.60
N PHE A 52 -3.71 4.39 -11.60
CA PHE A 52 -2.35 4.31 -11.08
C PHE A 52 -1.42 3.73 -12.13
N LYS A 53 -0.22 4.31 -12.25
CA LYS A 53 0.85 3.81 -13.12
C LYS A 53 1.47 2.55 -12.50
N PRO A 54 1.85 1.55 -13.32
CA PRO A 54 2.62 0.40 -12.83
C PRO A 54 3.96 0.81 -12.21
N PHE A 55 4.45 0.04 -11.24
CA PHE A 55 5.74 0.25 -10.59
C PHE A 55 6.31 -1.05 -10.01
N VAL A 56 7.64 -1.14 -9.89
CA VAL A 56 8.31 -2.27 -9.22
C VAL A 56 8.31 -2.07 -7.70
N TYR A 57 8.02 -3.13 -6.93
CA TYR A 57 7.83 -3.05 -5.48
C TYR A 57 9.03 -2.45 -4.74
N LYS A 58 10.26 -2.81 -5.10
CA LYS A 58 11.49 -2.26 -4.50
C LYS A 58 11.59 -0.73 -4.66
N ASP A 59 11.19 -0.19 -5.81
CA ASP A 59 11.26 1.25 -6.08
C ASP A 59 10.19 2.00 -5.27
N TYR A 60 9.03 1.38 -5.06
CA TYR A 60 8.02 1.92 -4.15
C TYR A 60 8.49 1.93 -2.70
N LYS A 61 9.05 0.82 -2.20
CA LYS A 61 9.60 0.73 -0.83
C LYS A 61 10.70 1.74 -0.59
N PHE A 62 11.60 1.92 -1.56
CA PHE A 62 12.65 2.91 -1.49
C PHE A 62 12.12 4.35 -1.39
N ARG A 63 11.10 4.69 -2.20
CA ARG A 63 10.45 6.00 -2.15
C ARG A 63 9.70 6.23 -0.83
N GLN A 64 9.05 5.19 -0.30
CA GLN A 64 8.29 5.28 0.97
C GLN A 64 9.20 5.60 2.16
N VAL A 65 10.43 5.07 2.19
CA VAL A 65 11.39 5.32 3.27
C VAL A 65 12.04 6.70 3.17
N ARG A 66 12.07 7.30 1.97
CA ARG A 66 12.77 8.56 1.67
C ARG A 66 11.84 9.75 1.42
N GLN A 67 10.55 9.63 1.78
CA GLN A 67 9.67 10.80 1.80
C GLN A 67 10.05 11.67 3.00
N ASP A 68 10.91 12.66 2.74
CA ASP A 68 11.17 13.82 3.61
C ASP A 68 10.05 14.85 3.48
#